data_AF-D7FNP6-F1
#
_entry.id   AF-D7FNP6-F1
#
_cell.length_a   1.000
_cell.length_b   1.000
_cell.length_c   1.000
_cell.angle_alpha   90.00
_cell.angle_beta   90.00
_cell.angle_gamma   90.00
#
_symmetry.space_group_name_H-M   'P 1'
#
loop_
_entity.id
_entity.type
_entity.pdbx_description
1 polymer ?
#
loop_
_entity_poly.entity_id
_entity_poly.type
_entity_poly.pdbx_seq_one_letter_code
_entity_poly.pdbx_strand_id
1 'polypeptide(L)'
;MATEGDYVPDSDDEMGDSSEDEINVVLTPQEWKSKAGDLYKAKDYRGAIAVYTQGIEACLQQREEQGGGANGGNGGGEKPEEAFDAVAVAALYGNRAASYVMILGYEQAILDCDRAVELNPKFANAIFRKAMALKKLGRFKESLSALQQGLLVDPNNADQIKEKTNTEMCVRKVHRATDSLAQGKPARAASILEECLVKAPQSRELKLIKVECLMGMGKHEEAYAMSSTLIRNSQNNSKLLITRARCLYLMGNLDSAIKHLQEAARQDPDNSEYRGLIKKYKLMESTKEAGNKAFKANDLEGAIRSWGEALTVDKTNKSFNSKLYCNRAAAYAKLSKHQEAVAEASRALSDDPTYTKAYERRATSLYDMGGVENLEAACRDYEKLMDMIPDEKQREIQGKIRKTKAAVKQAKRKDYYKLLGVSRSADDAEIKKAYRKAALKYHPDRQSSKTDEEKEQAGKVFRDIAEAYEVLSDPTKKGRYDSGVDLEDLDNPHAGHGQGHGGMEIDPSMLFHMFMQQGGGGMGGGRRGGGGGGMGGMPFHFG
;
A
#
# COMPACT_ATOMS: atom_id res chain seq x y z
N MET A 1 73.02 -37.24 22.43
CA MET A 1 73.09 -37.16 23.90
C MET A 1 71.79 -37.77 24.39
N ALA A 2 71.71 -39.10 24.60
CA ALA A 2 72.23 -39.83 25.77
C ALA A 2 71.84 -39.06 27.05
N THR A 3 70.96 -39.56 27.92
CA THR A 3 71.10 -40.85 28.61
C THR A 3 69.79 -41.56 28.93
N GLU A 4 69.82 -42.88 28.75
CA GLU A 4 68.97 -43.91 29.37
C GLU A 4 69.14 -43.97 30.89
N GLY A 5 68.18 -44.60 31.57
CA GLY A 5 68.19 -44.87 33.02
C GLY A 5 67.05 -45.79 33.46
N ASP A 6 67.13 -47.03 32.97
CA ASP A 6 66.65 -48.33 33.47
C ASP A 6 65.78 -48.51 34.76
N TYR A 7 64.72 -49.31 34.54
CA TYR A 7 64.34 -50.57 35.24
C TYR A 7 63.42 -50.59 36.51
N VAL A 8 62.41 -51.48 36.37
CA VAL A 8 61.21 -51.90 37.15
C VAL A 8 61.59 -52.98 38.23
N PRO A 9 60.74 -53.70 39.02
CA PRO A 9 59.29 -53.64 39.30
C PRO A 9 58.84 -53.96 40.78
N ASP A 10 57.51 -54.06 40.94
CA ASP A 10 56.72 -54.82 41.93
C ASP A 10 56.36 -54.19 43.29
N SER A 11 55.06 -53.90 43.44
CA SER A 11 54.22 -54.58 44.42
C SER A 11 52.75 -54.38 44.06
N ASP A 12 52.08 -55.50 43.79
CA ASP A 12 50.62 -55.67 43.87
C ASP A 12 50.06 -54.95 45.10
N ASP A 13 49.02 -54.14 44.94
CA ASP A 13 48.00 -53.95 45.97
C ASP A 13 46.71 -53.38 45.35
N GLU A 14 45.75 -54.29 45.28
CA GLU A 14 44.29 -54.07 45.40
C GLU A 14 43.63 -53.04 44.48
N MET A 15 43.16 -53.57 43.33
CA MET A 15 41.96 -53.09 42.64
C MET A 15 40.75 -53.17 43.59
N GLY A 16 40.54 -52.12 44.38
CA GLY A 16 39.28 -51.84 45.06
C GLY A 16 38.25 -51.39 44.04
N ASP A 17 37.45 -52.34 43.58
CA ASP A 17 36.21 -52.15 42.83
C ASP A 17 35.26 -51.26 43.66
N SER A 18 35.29 -49.95 43.40
CA SER A 18 34.26 -49.02 43.87
C SER A 18 33.16 -48.92 42.82
N SER A 19 32.56 -50.05 42.44
CA SER A 19 31.18 -50.06 41.97
C SER A 19 30.30 -49.80 43.21
N GLU A 20 30.23 -48.54 43.65
CA GLU A 20 29.12 -48.12 44.49
C GLU A 20 27.85 -48.34 43.68
N ASP A 21 27.06 -49.29 44.16
CA ASP A 21 25.69 -49.56 43.74
C ASP A 21 24.94 -48.24 43.49
N GLU A 22 24.77 -47.85 42.22
CA GLU A 22 23.66 -47.00 41.83
C GLU A 22 22.40 -47.81 42.15
N ILE A 23 21.91 -47.65 43.38
CA ILE A 23 20.58 -48.07 43.79
C ILE A 23 19.66 -47.50 42.71
N ASN A 24 19.13 -48.37 41.87
CA ASN A 24 18.17 -48.02 40.84
C ASN A 24 16.87 -47.67 41.58
N VAL A 25 16.82 -46.47 42.18
CA VAL A 25 15.71 -46.02 43.01
C VAL A 25 14.52 -45.87 42.08
N VAL A 26 13.64 -46.86 42.11
CA VAL A 26 12.38 -46.84 41.39
C VAL A 26 11.48 -45.80 42.06
N LEU A 27 11.46 -44.59 41.49
CA LEU A 27 10.63 -43.50 41.99
C LEU A 27 9.15 -43.76 41.70
N THR A 28 8.31 -43.48 42.70
CA THR A 28 6.85 -43.52 42.59
C THR A 28 6.32 -42.42 41.67
N PRO A 29 5.10 -42.57 41.10
CA PRO A 29 4.48 -41.51 40.30
C PRO A 29 4.39 -40.16 41.03
N GLN A 30 4.20 -40.18 42.35
CA GLN A 30 4.09 -38.96 43.16
C GLN A 30 5.45 -38.27 43.36
N GLU A 31 6.54 -39.02 43.48
CA GLU A 31 7.90 -38.48 43.56
C GLU A 31 8.34 -37.87 42.22
N TRP A 32 8.06 -38.55 41.11
CA TRP A 32 8.26 -38.00 39.76
C TRP A 32 7.50 -36.68 39.59
N LYS A 33 6.24 -36.63 40.04
CA LYS A 33 5.41 -35.44 40.01
C LYS A 33 5.99 -34.31 40.87
N SER A 34 6.54 -34.61 42.05
CA SER A 34 7.15 -33.60 42.92
C SER A 34 8.40 -33.02 42.29
N LYS A 35 9.32 -33.87 41.84
CA LYS A 35 10.59 -33.49 41.20
C LYS A 35 10.37 -32.61 39.97
N ALA A 36 9.46 -33.01 39.08
CA ALA A 36 9.10 -32.20 37.92
C ALA A 36 8.31 -30.93 38.30
N GLY A 37 7.50 -30.99 39.36
CA GLY A 37 6.77 -29.87 39.91
C GLY A 37 7.68 -28.74 40.42
N ASP A 38 8.82 -29.07 41.00
CA ASP A 38 9.78 -28.07 41.48
C ASP A 38 10.49 -27.36 40.32
N LEU A 39 10.84 -28.09 39.25
CA LEU A 39 11.33 -27.49 38.01
C LEU A 39 10.28 -26.59 37.37
N TYR A 40 9.01 -27.01 37.37
CA TYR A 40 7.90 -26.19 36.87
C TYR A 40 7.77 -24.87 37.66
N LYS A 41 7.84 -24.91 39.00
CA LYS A 41 7.82 -23.71 39.85
C LYS A 41 9.02 -22.81 39.58
N ALA A 42 10.18 -23.40 39.31
CA ALA A 42 11.40 -22.69 38.91
C ALA A 42 11.31 -22.11 37.47
N LYS A 43 10.20 -22.33 36.75
CA LYS A 43 9.97 -21.95 35.35
C LYS A 43 10.90 -22.66 34.35
N ASP A 44 11.58 -23.72 34.77
CA ASP A 44 12.27 -24.64 33.86
C ASP A 44 11.27 -25.66 33.32
N TYR A 45 10.44 -25.20 32.38
CA TYR A 45 9.41 -26.04 31.78
C TYR A 45 10.00 -27.16 30.92
N ARG A 46 11.19 -26.97 30.32
CA ARG A 46 11.84 -28.00 29.50
C ARG A 46 12.41 -29.12 30.38
N GLY A 47 13.07 -28.76 31.48
CA GLY A 47 13.50 -29.73 32.48
C GLY A 47 12.31 -30.47 33.09
N ALA A 48 11.24 -29.76 33.44
CA ALA A 48 10.01 -30.38 33.94
C ALA A 48 9.43 -31.38 32.93
N ILE A 49 9.37 -31.05 31.63
CA ILE A 49 8.92 -31.97 30.57
C ILE A 49 9.79 -33.22 30.51
N ALA A 50 11.11 -33.08 30.59
CA ALA A 50 12.03 -34.22 30.57
C ALA A 50 11.79 -35.16 31.76
N VAL A 51 11.68 -34.61 32.97
CA VAL A 51 11.42 -35.40 34.19
C VAL A 51 10.03 -36.05 34.16
N TYR A 52 8.99 -35.34 33.72
CA TYR A 52 7.66 -35.96 33.53
C TYR A 52 7.71 -37.08 32.48
N THR A 53 8.51 -36.95 31.43
CA THR A 53 8.64 -37.97 30.38
C THR A 53 9.28 -39.23 30.92
N GLN A 54 10.40 -39.10 31.65
CA GLN A 54 11.05 -40.21 32.34
C GLN A 54 10.10 -40.90 33.32
N GLY A 55 9.35 -40.12 34.11
CA GLY A 55 8.39 -40.68 35.06
C GLY A 55 7.24 -41.45 34.38
N ILE A 56 6.72 -40.95 33.27
CA ILE A 56 5.68 -41.63 32.49
C ILE A 56 6.23 -42.93 31.90
N GLU A 57 7.41 -42.90 31.28
CA GLU A 57 8.06 -44.08 30.68
C GLU A 57 8.32 -45.15 31.73
N ALA A 58 8.87 -44.78 32.89
CA ALA A 58 9.10 -45.71 34.00
C ALA A 58 7.80 -46.38 34.49
N CYS A 59 6.72 -45.60 34.67
CA CYS A 59 5.44 -46.14 35.09
C CYS A 59 4.80 -47.08 34.04
N LEU A 60 4.98 -46.79 32.75
CA LEU A 60 4.47 -47.63 31.67
C LEU A 60 5.28 -48.92 31.53
N GLN A 61 6.59 -48.85 31.68
CA GLN A 61 7.47 -50.02 31.64
C GLN A 61 7.15 -51.00 32.77
N GLN A 62 6.92 -50.50 33.99
CA GLN A 62 6.47 -51.33 35.12
C GLN A 62 5.16 -52.05 34.82
N ARG A 63 4.22 -51.40 34.13
CA ARG A 63 2.95 -52.03 33.71
C ARG A 63 3.17 -53.18 32.73
N GLU A 64 4.11 -53.03 31.80
CA GLU A 64 4.44 -54.07 30.82
C GLU A 64 5.15 -55.26 31.48
N GLU A 65 6.08 -54.99 32.40
CA GLU A 65 6.78 -56.02 33.19
C GLU A 65 5.81 -56.81 34.07
N GLN A 66 4.83 -56.14 34.69
CA GLN A 66 3.76 -56.78 35.47
C GLN A 66 2.75 -57.55 34.59
N GLY A 67 2.47 -57.07 33.37
CA GLY A 67 1.55 -57.72 32.41
C GLY A 67 2.15 -58.91 31.66
N GLY A 68 3.49 -58.96 31.53
CA GLY A 68 4.23 -60.03 30.85
C GLY A 68 4.53 -61.26 31.72
N GLY A 69 4.34 -61.17 33.04
CA GLY A 69 4.60 -62.26 34.00
C GLY A 69 3.51 -63.32 34.14
N ALA A 70 2.34 -63.14 33.53
CA ALA A 70 1.19 -64.05 33.68
C ALA A 70 1.29 -65.36 32.87
N ASN A 71 2.49 -65.80 32.50
CA ASN A 71 2.70 -67.11 31.87
C ASN A 71 3.98 -67.79 32.37
N GLY A 72 4.10 -67.99 33.68
CA GLY A 72 5.14 -68.85 34.23
C GLY A 72 5.30 -68.79 35.74
N GLY A 73 4.81 -69.82 36.44
CA GLY A 73 5.41 -70.26 37.69
C GLY A 73 4.70 -69.88 38.99
N ASN A 74 4.00 -70.87 39.53
CA ASN A 74 3.58 -71.00 40.91
C ASN A 74 4.77 -70.81 41.89
N GLY A 75 4.67 -69.88 42.85
CA GLY A 75 5.68 -69.72 43.90
C GLY A 75 5.35 -68.56 44.86
N GLY A 76 4.94 -68.90 46.08
CA GLY A 76 4.45 -67.95 47.09
C GLY A 76 5.49 -66.97 47.61
N GLY A 77 5.02 -65.75 47.85
CA GLY A 77 5.73 -64.66 48.53
C GLY A 77 4.91 -63.38 48.42
N GLU A 78 4.06 -63.12 49.40
CA GLU A 78 3.26 -61.88 49.52
C GLU A 78 4.19 -60.67 49.71
N LYS A 79 4.59 -60.02 48.61
CA LYS A 79 4.86 -58.58 48.61
C LYS A 79 3.62 -57.90 48.04
N PRO A 80 3.17 -56.76 48.60
CA PRO A 80 2.07 -56.02 48.00
C PRO A 80 2.57 -55.46 46.66
N GLU A 81 2.22 -56.12 45.57
CA GLU A 81 2.41 -55.60 44.22
C GLU A 81 1.59 -54.32 44.09
N GLU A 82 2.25 -53.17 43.99
CA GLU A 82 1.57 -51.89 43.75
C GLU A 82 0.92 -51.93 42.36
N ALA A 83 -0.41 -52.13 42.35
CA ALA A 83 -1.22 -52.13 41.15
C ALA A 83 -1.01 -50.82 40.37
N PHE A 84 -0.86 -50.93 39.04
CA PHE A 84 -0.71 -49.77 38.14
C PHE A 84 -1.71 -48.65 38.45
N ASP A 85 -1.21 -47.55 39.02
CA ASP A 85 -2.03 -46.40 39.36
C ASP A 85 -2.26 -45.52 38.12
N ALA A 86 -3.25 -45.91 37.32
CA ALA A 86 -3.68 -45.17 36.13
C ALA A 86 -4.03 -43.70 36.45
N VAL A 87 -4.53 -43.40 37.65
CA VAL A 87 -4.91 -42.04 38.06
C VAL A 87 -3.67 -41.19 38.32
N ALA A 88 -2.65 -41.74 38.98
CA ALA A 88 -1.38 -41.04 39.18
C ALA A 88 -0.62 -40.82 37.87
N VAL A 89 -0.62 -41.81 36.97
CA VAL A 89 -0.04 -41.66 35.63
C VAL A 89 -0.81 -40.62 34.81
N ALA A 90 -2.14 -40.59 34.89
CA ALA A 90 -2.94 -39.53 34.29
C ALA A 90 -2.52 -38.14 34.78
N ALA A 91 -2.23 -37.99 36.08
CA ALA A 91 -1.75 -36.74 36.66
C ALA A 91 -0.38 -36.30 36.11
N LEU A 92 0.54 -37.24 35.85
CA LEU A 92 1.83 -36.95 35.20
C LEU A 92 1.63 -36.41 33.78
N TYR A 93 0.82 -37.08 32.97
CA TYR A 93 0.43 -36.58 31.63
C TYR A 93 -0.20 -35.19 31.70
N GLY A 94 -1.14 -34.99 32.63
CA GLY A 94 -1.77 -33.69 32.85
C GLY A 94 -0.74 -32.59 33.16
N ASN A 95 0.20 -32.83 34.06
CA ASN A 95 1.20 -31.82 34.44
C ASN A 95 2.26 -31.61 33.36
N ARG A 96 2.62 -32.63 32.59
CA ARG A 96 3.46 -32.48 31.39
C ARG A 96 2.76 -31.62 30.34
N ALA A 97 1.46 -31.84 30.11
CA ALA A 97 0.65 -30.96 29.25
C ALA A 97 0.65 -29.51 29.73
N ALA A 98 0.61 -29.27 31.05
CA ALA A 98 0.71 -27.91 31.60
C ALA A 98 2.05 -27.26 31.22
N SER A 99 3.14 -28.02 31.33
CA SER A 99 4.49 -27.59 30.95
C SER A 99 4.59 -27.28 29.46
N TYR A 100 4.00 -28.13 28.60
CA TYR A 100 3.91 -27.88 27.17
C TYR A 100 3.14 -26.59 26.82
N VAL A 101 2.03 -26.30 27.52
CA VAL A 101 1.27 -25.05 27.33
C VAL A 101 2.14 -23.83 27.62
N MET A 102 3.00 -23.88 28.64
CA MET A 102 3.88 -22.77 29.02
C MET A 102 4.97 -22.47 27.97
N ILE A 103 5.37 -23.48 27.18
CA ILE A 103 6.31 -23.31 26.07
C ILE A 103 5.63 -23.21 24.69
N LEU A 104 4.31 -22.97 24.66
CA LEU A 104 3.48 -22.87 23.45
C LEU A 104 3.40 -24.17 22.60
N GLY A 105 3.76 -25.31 23.18
CA GLY A 105 3.65 -26.65 22.59
C GLY A 105 2.22 -27.19 22.64
N TYR A 106 1.27 -26.50 22.00
CA TYR A 106 -0.15 -26.80 22.15
C TYR A 106 -0.56 -28.17 21.57
N GLU A 107 0.06 -28.62 20.47
CA GLU A 107 -0.24 -29.94 19.89
C GLU A 107 0.19 -31.07 20.84
N GLN A 108 1.39 -30.98 21.42
CA GLN A 108 1.88 -31.94 22.42
C GLN A 108 1.02 -31.92 23.68
N ALA A 109 0.60 -30.73 24.14
CA ALA A 109 -0.30 -30.60 25.28
C ALA A 109 -1.65 -31.28 25.03
N ILE A 110 -2.19 -31.22 23.80
CA ILE A 110 -3.45 -31.90 23.45
C ILE A 110 -3.27 -33.42 23.54
N LEU A 111 -2.19 -33.96 22.97
CA LEU A 111 -1.91 -35.40 23.02
C LEU A 111 -1.79 -35.91 24.46
N ASP A 112 -1.06 -35.19 25.32
CA ASP A 112 -0.94 -35.55 26.73
C ASP A 112 -2.27 -35.44 27.48
N CYS A 113 -3.08 -34.42 27.18
CA CYS A 113 -4.41 -34.33 27.78
C CYS A 113 -5.32 -35.46 27.33
N ASP A 114 -5.23 -35.90 26.07
CA ASP A 114 -5.98 -37.05 25.55
C ASP A 114 -5.59 -38.33 26.30
N ARG A 115 -4.29 -38.60 26.47
CA ARG A 115 -3.81 -39.73 27.29
C ARG A 115 -4.27 -39.65 28.74
N ALA A 116 -4.23 -38.46 29.33
CA ALA A 116 -4.70 -38.26 30.71
C ALA A 116 -6.21 -38.54 30.85
N VAL A 117 -7.02 -38.18 29.86
CA VAL A 117 -8.47 -38.42 29.84
C VAL A 117 -8.80 -39.88 29.52
N GLU A 118 -8.01 -40.56 28.69
CA GLU A 118 -8.12 -42.01 28.46
C GLU A 118 -7.92 -42.79 29.77
N LEU A 119 -6.90 -42.42 30.56
CA LEU A 119 -6.59 -43.06 31.85
C LEU A 119 -7.55 -42.65 32.97
N ASN A 120 -8.01 -41.39 32.97
CA ASN A 120 -8.98 -40.87 33.93
C ASN A 120 -10.03 -39.98 33.24
N PRO A 121 -11.18 -40.55 32.82
CA PRO A 121 -12.22 -39.81 32.10
C PRO A 121 -12.84 -38.64 32.87
N LYS A 122 -12.72 -38.62 34.21
CA LYS A 122 -13.24 -37.53 35.08
C LYS A 122 -12.16 -36.51 35.42
N PHE A 123 -11.01 -36.51 34.74
CA PHE A 123 -9.94 -35.58 35.01
C PHE A 123 -10.22 -34.17 34.44
N ALA A 124 -11.02 -33.39 35.16
CA ALA A 124 -11.49 -32.07 34.74
C ALA A 124 -10.37 -31.10 34.31
N ASN A 125 -9.24 -31.08 35.02
CA ASN A 125 -8.10 -30.21 34.67
C ASN A 125 -7.47 -30.55 33.32
N ALA A 126 -7.36 -31.83 32.96
CA ALA A 126 -6.84 -32.26 31.66
C ALA A 126 -7.80 -31.88 30.53
N ILE A 127 -9.11 -32.11 30.72
CA ILE A 127 -10.15 -31.72 29.75
C ILE A 127 -10.14 -30.21 29.50
N PHE A 128 -10.12 -29.41 30.57
CA PHE A 128 -10.07 -27.95 30.45
C PHE A 128 -8.78 -27.48 29.75
N ARG A 129 -7.63 -28.08 30.09
CA ARG A 129 -6.35 -27.73 29.45
C ARG A 129 -6.34 -28.08 27.96
N LYS A 130 -6.89 -29.24 27.57
CA LYS A 130 -7.12 -29.61 26.16
C LYS A 130 -7.93 -28.54 25.44
N ALA A 131 -9.07 -28.15 26.02
CA ALA A 131 -9.92 -27.11 25.45
C ALA A 131 -9.19 -25.78 25.24
N MET A 132 -8.36 -25.38 26.20
CA MET A 132 -7.58 -24.14 26.12
C MET A 132 -6.47 -24.22 25.06
N ALA A 133 -5.76 -25.34 24.97
CA ALA A 133 -4.76 -25.56 23.93
C ALA A 133 -5.40 -25.52 22.52
N LEU A 134 -6.54 -26.19 22.33
CA LEU A 134 -7.31 -26.16 21.08
C LEU A 134 -7.76 -24.74 20.72
N LYS A 135 -8.25 -23.97 21.71
CA LYS A 135 -8.61 -22.56 21.53
C LYS A 135 -7.43 -21.71 21.10
N LYS A 136 -6.24 -21.90 21.69
CA LYS A 136 -5.02 -21.15 21.32
C LYS A 136 -4.57 -21.41 19.89
N LEU A 137 -4.80 -22.63 19.40
CA LEU A 137 -4.61 -23.03 18.00
C LEU A 137 -5.74 -22.57 17.07
N GLY A 138 -6.84 -22.02 17.61
CA GLY A 138 -8.02 -21.61 16.85
C GLY A 138 -8.92 -22.75 16.38
N ARG A 139 -8.69 -23.99 16.87
CA ARG A 139 -9.57 -25.15 16.66
C ARG A 139 -10.83 -25.02 17.53
N PHE A 140 -11.63 -23.98 17.26
CA PHE A 140 -12.73 -23.58 18.15
C PHE A 140 -13.82 -24.63 18.29
N LYS A 141 -14.14 -25.39 17.22
CA LYS A 141 -15.16 -26.45 17.29
C LYS A 141 -14.74 -27.58 18.25
N GLU A 142 -13.50 -28.05 18.11
CA GLU A 142 -12.92 -29.09 18.98
C GLU A 142 -12.80 -28.56 20.42
N SER A 143 -12.39 -27.30 20.61
CA SER A 143 -12.35 -26.64 21.93
C SER A 143 -13.72 -26.61 22.60
N LEU A 144 -14.78 -26.27 21.86
CA LEU A 144 -16.15 -26.27 22.38
C LEU A 144 -16.63 -27.67 22.79
N SER A 145 -16.30 -28.69 22.01
CA SER A 145 -16.61 -30.09 22.37
C SER A 145 -15.90 -30.51 23.66
N ALA A 146 -14.61 -30.18 23.82
CA ALA A 146 -13.88 -30.44 25.05
C ALA A 146 -14.45 -29.67 26.26
N LEU A 147 -14.85 -28.40 26.09
CA LEU A 147 -15.51 -27.63 27.15
C LEU A 147 -16.87 -28.21 27.53
N GLN A 148 -17.64 -28.71 26.56
CA GLN A 148 -18.90 -29.40 26.84
C GLN A 148 -18.66 -30.69 27.62
N GLN A 149 -17.65 -31.48 27.24
CA GLN A 149 -17.26 -32.68 27.98
C GLN A 149 -16.84 -32.35 29.42
N GLY A 150 -16.05 -31.29 29.62
CA GLY A 150 -15.62 -30.88 30.96
C GLY A 150 -16.78 -30.43 31.85
N LEU A 151 -17.80 -29.78 31.28
CA LEU A 151 -19.03 -29.40 31.97
C LEU A 151 -19.93 -30.60 32.30
N LEU A 152 -19.78 -31.74 31.62
CA LEU A 152 -20.44 -32.99 32.05
C LEU A 152 -19.80 -33.58 33.31
N VAL A 153 -18.51 -33.32 33.52
CA VAL A 153 -17.76 -33.76 34.71
C VAL A 153 -17.98 -32.81 35.89
N ASP A 154 -17.91 -31.50 35.63
CA ASP A 154 -18.11 -30.44 36.61
C ASP A 154 -19.07 -29.37 36.05
N PRO A 155 -20.39 -29.53 36.24
CA PRO A 155 -21.40 -28.64 35.66
C PRO A 155 -21.34 -27.18 36.12
N ASN A 156 -20.79 -26.93 37.30
CA ASN A 156 -20.77 -25.60 37.92
C ASN A 156 -19.42 -24.90 37.76
N ASN A 157 -18.55 -25.41 36.90
CA ASN A 157 -17.24 -24.82 36.66
C ASN A 157 -17.34 -23.46 35.96
N ALA A 158 -17.25 -22.37 36.74
CA ALA A 158 -17.40 -21.01 36.25
C ALA A 158 -16.40 -20.65 35.14
N ASP A 159 -15.15 -21.13 35.23
CA ASP A 159 -14.12 -20.88 34.22
C ASP A 159 -14.44 -21.58 32.90
N GLN A 160 -14.92 -22.82 32.93
CA GLN A 160 -15.35 -23.53 31.72
C GLN A 160 -16.55 -22.86 31.06
N ILE A 161 -17.55 -22.42 31.81
CA ILE A 161 -18.74 -21.72 31.29
C ILE A 161 -18.31 -20.42 30.61
N LYS A 162 -17.46 -19.64 31.28
CA LYS A 162 -16.91 -18.39 30.74
C LYS A 162 -16.10 -18.64 29.46
N GLU A 163 -15.23 -19.64 29.47
CA GLU A 163 -14.39 -19.95 28.32
C GLU A 163 -15.18 -20.53 27.13
N LYS A 164 -16.25 -21.29 27.38
CA LYS A 164 -17.20 -21.73 26.35
C LYS A 164 -17.87 -20.55 25.68
N THR A 165 -18.43 -19.63 26.46
CA THR A 165 -19.06 -18.40 25.96
C THR A 165 -18.08 -17.56 25.14
N ASN A 166 -16.84 -17.38 25.63
CA ASN A 166 -15.79 -16.68 24.91
C ASN A 166 -15.44 -17.34 23.57
N THR A 167 -15.43 -18.67 23.53
CA THR A 167 -15.09 -19.46 22.33
C THR A 167 -16.23 -19.43 21.31
N GLU A 168 -17.49 -19.53 21.73
CA GLU A 168 -18.66 -19.33 20.87
C GLU A 168 -18.68 -17.93 20.26
N MET A 169 -18.33 -16.90 21.03
CA MET A 169 -18.20 -15.54 20.51
C MET A 169 -17.11 -15.44 19.43
N CYS A 170 -15.96 -16.10 19.63
CA CYS A 170 -14.90 -16.14 18.61
C CYS A 170 -15.41 -16.80 17.31
N VAL A 171 -16.12 -17.94 17.39
CA VAL A 171 -16.72 -18.59 16.21
C VAL A 171 -17.64 -17.63 15.45
N ARG A 172 -18.54 -16.94 16.16
CA ARG A 172 -19.46 -15.96 15.54
C ARG A 172 -18.69 -14.80 14.90
N LYS A 173 -17.64 -14.29 15.56
CA LYS A 173 -16.81 -13.20 15.02
C LYS A 173 -16.04 -13.62 13.78
N VAL A 174 -15.47 -14.81 13.77
CA VAL A 174 -14.78 -15.35 12.59
C VAL A 174 -15.73 -15.47 11.41
N HIS A 175 -16.94 -16.00 11.63
CA HIS A 175 -17.96 -16.07 10.58
C HIS A 175 -18.34 -14.68 10.04
N ARG A 176 -18.56 -13.69 10.93
CA ARG A 176 -18.82 -12.30 10.52
C ARG A 176 -17.65 -11.67 9.76
N ALA A 177 -16.41 -12.00 10.12
CA ALA A 177 -15.22 -11.53 9.41
C ALA A 177 -15.15 -12.13 8.00
N THR A 178 -15.41 -13.44 7.84
CA THR A 178 -15.45 -14.09 6.53
C THR A 178 -16.57 -13.53 5.65
N ASP A 179 -17.76 -13.28 6.22
CA ASP A 179 -18.88 -12.68 5.47
C ASP A 179 -18.56 -11.24 5.04
N SER A 180 -17.93 -10.47 5.93
CA SER A 180 -17.49 -9.10 5.60
C SER A 180 -16.46 -9.09 4.49
N LEU A 181 -15.55 -10.07 4.47
CA LEU A 181 -14.56 -10.23 3.42
C LEU A 181 -15.23 -10.61 2.09
N ALA A 182 -16.20 -11.54 2.10
CA ALA A 182 -16.98 -11.91 0.93
C ALA A 182 -17.81 -10.74 0.36
N GLN A 183 -18.26 -9.82 1.21
CA GLN A 183 -18.92 -8.57 0.82
C GLN A 183 -17.94 -7.49 0.31
N GLY A 184 -16.65 -7.77 0.17
CA GLY A 184 -15.65 -6.81 -0.28
C GLY A 184 -15.30 -5.74 0.75
N LYS A 185 -15.47 -6.02 2.05
CA LYS A 185 -15.15 -5.10 3.17
C LYS A 185 -13.96 -5.62 3.99
N PRO A 186 -12.75 -5.70 3.42
CA PRO A 186 -11.60 -6.36 4.04
C PRO A 186 -11.08 -5.63 5.30
N ALA A 187 -11.17 -4.29 5.34
CA ALA A 187 -10.76 -3.53 6.53
C ALA A 187 -11.64 -3.83 7.76
N ARG A 188 -12.96 -3.98 7.55
CA ARG A 188 -13.89 -4.38 8.61
C ARG A 188 -13.65 -5.82 9.06
N ALA A 189 -13.40 -6.72 8.11
CA ALA A 189 -13.05 -8.11 8.41
C ALA A 189 -11.77 -8.20 9.25
N ALA A 190 -10.71 -7.45 8.89
CA ALA A 190 -9.47 -7.38 9.64
C ALA A 190 -9.66 -6.93 11.09
N SER A 191 -10.46 -5.88 11.31
CA SER A 191 -10.73 -5.36 12.66
C SER A 191 -11.41 -6.40 13.57
N ILE A 192 -12.44 -7.10 13.07
CA ILE A 192 -13.15 -8.16 13.82
C ILE A 192 -12.21 -9.33 14.12
N LEU A 193 -11.35 -9.67 13.16
CA LEU A 193 -10.42 -10.79 13.25
C LEU A 193 -9.30 -10.55 14.27
N GLU A 194 -8.86 -9.31 14.45
CA GLU A 194 -7.78 -8.98 15.39
C GLU A 194 -8.15 -9.34 16.84
N GLU A 195 -9.40 -9.11 17.23
CA GLU A 195 -9.91 -9.51 18.54
C GLU A 195 -9.84 -11.03 18.76
N CYS A 196 -10.07 -11.82 17.70
CA CYS A 196 -9.99 -13.29 17.75
C CYS A 196 -8.54 -13.77 17.81
N LEU A 197 -7.63 -13.10 17.10
CA LEU A 197 -6.19 -13.41 17.10
C LEU A 197 -5.55 -13.16 18.47
N VAL A 198 -6.01 -12.18 19.25
CA VAL A 198 -5.59 -11.99 20.65
C VAL A 198 -5.92 -13.22 21.49
N LYS A 199 -7.08 -13.86 21.25
CA LYS A 199 -7.49 -15.06 21.99
C LYS A 199 -6.80 -16.33 21.48
N ALA A 200 -6.58 -16.42 20.17
CA ALA A 200 -5.99 -17.57 19.46
C ALA A 200 -4.74 -17.17 18.66
N PRO A 201 -3.64 -16.78 19.33
CA PRO A 201 -2.45 -16.22 18.67
C PRO A 201 -1.69 -17.22 17.81
N GLN A 202 -1.87 -18.53 18.02
CA GLN A 202 -1.24 -19.57 17.20
C GLN A 202 -2.16 -20.11 16.11
N SER A 203 -3.34 -19.52 15.91
CA SER A 203 -4.23 -19.96 14.85
C SER A 203 -3.68 -19.64 13.47
N ARG A 204 -3.35 -20.70 12.72
CA ARG A 204 -2.92 -20.62 11.32
C ARG A 204 -4.07 -20.17 10.42
N GLU A 205 -5.26 -20.69 10.66
CA GLU A 205 -6.46 -20.36 9.87
C GLU A 205 -6.83 -18.88 10.01
N LEU A 206 -6.82 -18.32 11.23
CA LEU A 206 -7.09 -16.90 11.41
C LEU A 206 -6.01 -16.02 10.77
N LYS A 207 -4.73 -16.43 10.86
CA LYS A 207 -3.65 -15.70 10.17
C LYS A 207 -3.81 -15.76 8.65
N LEU A 208 -4.28 -16.87 8.08
CA LEU A 208 -4.61 -16.98 6.66
C LEU A 208 -5.72 -16.00 6.25
N ILE A 209 -6.81 -15.93 7.02
CA ILE A 209 -7.89 -14.96 6.77
C ILE A 209 -7.33 -13.52 6.87
N LYS A 210 -6.41 -13.25 7.81
CA LYS A 210 -5.75 -11.93 7.92
C LYS A 210 -4.94 -11.60 6.67
N VAL A 211 -4.23 -12.57 6.08
CA VAL A 211 -3.54 -12.38 4.80
C VAL A 211 -4.53 -12.00 3.69
N GLU A 212 -5.68 -12.68 3.61
CA GLU A 212 -6.71 -12.35 2.62
C GLU A 212 -7.30 -10.94 2.83
N CYS A 213 -7.52 -10.53 4.09
CA CYS A 213 -7.92 -9.16 4.40
C CYS A 213 -6.85 -8.14 3.94
N LEU A 214 -5.58 -8.38 4.23
CA LEU A 214 -4.49 -7.50 3.80
C LEU A 214 -4.41 -7.38 2.27
N MET A 215 -4.58 -8.50 1.55
CA MET A 215 -4.67 -8.50 0.09
C MET A 215 -5.83 -7.63 -0.40
N GLY A 216 -7.03 -7.77 0.19
CA GLY A 216 -8.20 -6.98 -0.17
C GLY A 216 -8.03 -5.48 0.15
N MET A 217 -7.22 -5.13 1.14
CA MET A 217 -6.89 -3.74 1.49
C MET A 217 -5.82 -3.11 0.58
N GLY A 218 -5.25 -3.86 -0.37
CA GLY A 218 -4.13 -3.38 -1.20
C GLY A 218 -2.76 -3.46 -0.52
N LYS A 219 -2.67 -4.00 0.71
CA LYS A 219 -1.43 -4.13 1.49
C LYS A 219 -0.65 -5.39 1.09
N HIS A 220 -0.27 -5.48 -0.18
CA HIS A 220 0.26 -6.70 -0.78
C HIS A 220 1.61 -7.14 -0.17
N GLU A 221 2.48 -6.20 0.18
CA GLU A 221 3.79 -6.49 0.82
C GLU A 221 3.62 -7.09 2.23
N GLU A 222 2.74 -6.49 3.06
CA GLU A 222 2.42 -7.01 4.40
C GLU A 222 1.82 -8.42 4.31
N ALA A 223 0.90 -8.63 3.35
CA ALA A 223 0.29 -9.92 3.08
C ALA A 223 1.33 -10.98 2.68
N TYR A 224 2.25 -10.61 1.78
CA TYR A 224 3.33 -11.50 1.34
C TYR A 224 4.30 -11.85 2.47
N ALA A 225 4.72 -10.88 3.27
CA ALA A 225 5.58 -11.10 4.44
C ALA A 225 4.94 -12.08 5.43
N MET A 226 3.65 -11.88 5.75
CA MET A 226 2.90 -12.78 6.63
C MET A 226 2.72 -14.18 6.02
N SER A 227 2.44 -14.30 4.72
CA SER A 227 2.36 -15.62 4.07
C SER A 227 3.68 -16.38 4.14
N SER A 228 4.81 -15.67 4.07
CA SER A 228 6.16 -16.24 4.14
C SER A 228 6.47 -16.84 5.50
N THR A 229 6.08 -16.15 6.59
CA THR A 229 6.28 -16.64 7.95
C THR A 229 5.41 -17.87 8.24
N LEU A 230 4.21 -17.92 7.68
CA LEU A 230 3.33 -19.09 7.82
C LEU A 230 3.91 -20.34 7.16
N ILE A 231 4.42 -20.24 5.93
CA ILE A 231 4.99 -21.38 5.20
C ILE A 231 6.24 -21.94 5.89
N ARG A 232 7.13 -21.09 6.42
CA ARG A 232 8.33 -21.57 7.15
C ARG A 232 7.97 -22.46 8.33
N ASN A 233 6.84 -22.18 8.98
CA ASN A 233 6.37 -22.88 10.18
C ASN A 233 5.37 -24.01 9.88
N SER A 234 5.11 -24.30 8.60
CA SER A 234 4.21 -25.37 8.18
C SER A 234 4.65 -25.96 6.85
N GLN A 235 5.31 -27.12 6.91
CA GLN A 235 5.63 -27.89 5.72
C GLN A 235 4.34 -28.45 5.09
N ASN A 236 4.26 -28.42 3.77
CA ASN A 236 3.25 -29.08 2.94
C ASN A 236 1.80 -28.64 3.19
N ASN A 237 1.50 -27.36 2.97
CA ASN A 237 0.12 -26.86 2.96
C ASN A 237 -0.19 -26.16 1.63
N SER A 238 -0.97 -26.83 0.80
CA SER A 238 -1.33 -26.37 -0.54
C SER A 238 -2.10 -25.04 -0.51
N LYS A 239 -2.98 -24.83 0.48
CA LYS A 239 -3.72 -23.57 0.69
C LYS A 239 -2.78 -22.38 0.93
N LEU A 240 -1.72 -22.56 1.72
CA LEU A 240 -0.71 -21.53 1.97
C LEU A 240 0.06 -21.15 0.70
N LEU A 241 0.37 -22.14 -0.16
CA LEU A 241 1.03 -21.89 -1.44
C LEU A 241 0.13 -21.11 -2.40
N ILE A 242 -1.18 -21.39 -2.46
CA ILE A 242 -2.14 -20.58 -3.22
C ILE A 242 -2.16 -19.15 -2.71
N THR A 243 -2.31 -18.96 -1.40
CA THR A 243 -2.40 -17.62 -0.80
C THR A 243 -1.14 -16.81 -1.12
N ARG A 244 0.04 -17.43 -1.04
CA ARG A 244 1.31 -16.80 -1.44
C ARG A 244 1.34 -16.46 -2.93
N ALA A 245 0.93 -17.38 -3.79
CA ALA A 245 0.88 -17.14 -5.23
C ALA A 245 -0.06 -15.98 -5.57
N ARG A 246 -1.21 -15.88 -4.90
CA ARG A 246 -2.14 -14.75 -5.05
C ARG A 246 -1.54 -13.43 -4.55
N CYS A 247 -0.74 -13.43 -3.49
CA CYS A 247 0.00 -12.24 -3.06
C CYS A 247 0.98 -11.78 -4.15
N LEU A 248 1.81 -12.69 -4.66
CA LEU A 248 2.78 -12.42 -5.73
C LEU A 248 2.09 -11.93 -7.01
N TYR A 249 0.94 -12.52 -7.34
CA TYR A 249 0.08 -12.09 -8.44
C TYR A 249 -0.36 -10.63 -8.32
N LEU A 250 -0.85 -10.23 -7.14
CA LEU A 250 -1.27 -8.85 -6.89
C LEU A 250 -0.10 -7.85 -6.91
N MET A 251 1.11 -8.30 -6.56
CA MET A 251 2.34 -7.51 -6.70
C MET A 251 2.81 -7.40 -8.17
N GLY A 252 2.23 -8.20 -9.08
CA GLY A 252 2.61 -8.28 -10.49
C GLY A 252 3.80 -9.20 -10.77
N ASN A 253 4.20 -10.04 -9.81
CA ASN A 253 5.24 -11.06 -9.98
C ASN A 253 4.61 -12.39 -10.41
N LEU A 254 4.17 -12.42 -11.68
CA LEU A 254 3.45 -13.55 -12.28
C LEU A 254 4.32 -14.82 -12.36
N ASP A 255 5.60 -14.69 -12.73
CA ASP A 255 6.53 -15.83 -12.81
C ASP A 255 6.64 -16.60 -11.49
N SER A 256 6.86 -15.87 -10.39
CA SER A 256 6.98 -16.49 -9.06
C SER A 256 5.64 -17.04 -8.59
N ALA A 257 4.53 -16.35 -8.90
CA ALA A 257 3.19 -16.85 -8.60
C ALA A 257 2.92 -18.19 -9.30
N ILE A 258 3.27 -18.30 -10.59
CA ILE A 258 3.11 -19.54 -11.38
C ILE A 258 3.94 -20.67 -10.78
N LYS A 259 5.19 -20.43 -10.37
CA LYS A 259 6.05 -21.46 -9.73
C LYS A 259 5.41 -22.00 -8.44
N HIS A 260 4.88 -21.12 -7.60
CA HIS A 260 4.22 -21.54 -6.36
C HIS A 260 2.90 -22.30 -6.62
N LEU A 261 2.13 -21.92 -7.64
CA LEU A 261 0.94 -22.68 -8.03
C LEU A 261 1.29 -24.04 -8.61
N GLN A 262 2.37 -24.14 -9.39
CA GLN A 262 2.85 -25.42 -9.90
C GLN A 262 3.28 -26.35 -8.77
N GLU A 263 3.96 -25.82 -7.75
CA GLU A 263 4.30 -26.58 -6.56
C GLU A 263 3.06 -27.02 -5.79
N ALA A 264 2.08 -26.13 -5.60
CA ALA A 264 0.81 -26.47 -4.96
C ALA A 264 0.05 -27.57 -5.74
N ALA A 265 0.03 -27.50 -7.07
CA ALA A 265 -0.60 -28.49 -7.94
C ALA A 265 0.10 -29.85 -7.94
N ARG A 266 1.41 -29.91 -7.62
CA ARG A 266 2.11 -31.20 -7.41
C ARG A 266 1.67 -31.86 -6.11
N GLN A 267 1.42 -31.05 -5.07
CA GLN A 267 0.99 -31.53 -3.75
C GLN A 267 -0.49 -31.94 -3.73
N ASP A 268 -1.30 -31.29 -4.55
CA ASP A 268 -2.75 -31.53 -4.66
C ASP A 268 -3.18 -31.50 -6.14
N PRO A 269 -2.99 -32.62 -6.88
CA PRO A 269 -3.28 -32.68 -8.31
C PRO A 269 -4.77 -32.62 -8.67
N ASP A 270 -5.66 -32.94 -7.72
CA ASP A 270 -7.11 -33.05 -7.99
C ASP A 270 -7.81 -31.69 -7.95
N ASN A 271 -7.21 -30.70 -7.29
CA ASN A 271 -7.78 -29.37 -7.22
C ASN A 271 -7.64 -28.62 -8.57
N SER A 272 -8.79 -28.45 -9.22
CA SER A 272 -8.93 -27.77 -10.51
C SER A 272 -8.60 -26.27 -10.46
N GLU A 273 -8.64 -25.63 -9.29
CA GLU A 273 -8.37 -24.19 -9.11
C GLU A 273 -6.94 -23.84 -9.54
N TYR A 274 -5.94 -24.66 -9.18
CA TYR A 274 -4.55 -24.41 -9.55
C TYR A 274 -4.38 -24.34 -11.07
N ARG A 275 -4.98 -25.30 -11.80
CA ARG A 275 -4.86 -25.36 -13.26
C ARG A 275 -5.49 -24.13 -13.90
N GLY A 276 -6.64 -23.68 -13.40
CA GLY A 276 -7.31 -22.46 -13.85
C GLY A 276 -6.43 -21.22 -13.64
N LEU A 277 -5.89 -21.05 -12.44
CA LEU A 277 -5.02 -19.92 -12.09
C LEU A 277 -3.71 -19.93 -12.88
N ILE A 278 -3.06 -21.09 -13.04
CA ILE A 278 -1.82 -21.22 -13.83
C ILE A 278 -2.09 -20.82 -15.29
N LYS A 279 -3.18 -21.30 -15.90
CA LYS A 279 -3.55 -20.93 -17.27
C LYS A 279 -3.76 -19.42 -17.40
N LYS A 280 -4.52 -18.83 -16.47
CA LYS A 280 -4.78 -17.39 -16.43
C LYS A 280 -3.48 -16.58 -16.30
N TYR A 281 -2.62 -16.92 -15.34
CA TYR A 281 -1.38 -16.17 -15.09
C TYR A 281 -0.40 -16.30 -16.24
N LYS A 282 -0.28 -17.48 -16.85
CA LYS A 282 0.52 -17.68 -18.07
C LYS A 282 0.01 -16.84 -19.24
N LEU A 283 -1.32 -16.76 -19.42
CA LEU A 283 -1.91 -15.95 -20.49
C LEU A 283 -1.63 -14.46 -20.26
N MET A 284 -1.77 -13.97 -19.02
CA MET A 284 -1.43 -12.59 -18.66
C MET A 284 0.05 -12.26 -18.89
N GLU A 285 0.95 -13.17 -18.51
CA GLU A 285 2.39 -13.00 -18.67
C GLU A 285 2.74 -12.97 -20.16
N SER A 286 2.35 -14.01 -20.91
CA SER A 286 2.64 -14.11 -22.35
C SER A 286 2.10 -12.95 -23.18
N THR A 287 0.89 -12.45 -22.91
CA THR A 287 0.33 -11.29 -23.62
C THR A 287 1.04 -9.98 -23.26
N LYS A 288 1.44 -9.81 -22.00
CA LYS A 288 2.29 -8.69 -21.54
C LYS A 288 3.68 -8.74 -22.20
N GLU A 289 4.34 -9.89 -22.24
CA GLU A 289 5.63 -10.07 -22.92
C GLU A 289 5.53 -9.82 -24.42
N ALA A 290 4.48 -10.32 -25.08
CA ALA A 290 4.26 -10.10 -26.50
C ALA A 290 4.19 -8.60 -26.80
N GLY A 291 3.44 -7.83 -26.02
CA GLY A 291 3.39 -6.38 -26.15
C GLY A 291 4.73 -5.70 -25.88
N ASN A 292 5.47 -6.14 -24.85
CA ASN A 292 6.80 -5.62 -24.55
C ASN A 292 7.81 -5.91 -25.68
N LYS A 293 7.73 -7.10 -26.30
CA LYS A 293 8.57 -7.49 -27.44
C LYS A 293 8.25 -6.67 -28.67
N ALA A 294 6.96 -6.50 -29.00
CA ALA A 294 6.51 -5.65 -30.10
C ALA A 294 6.97 -4.19 -29.92
N PHE A 295 6.83 -3.64 -28.71
CA PHE A 295 7.29 -2.28 -28.40
C PHE A 295 8.80 -2.11 -28.59
N LYS A 296 9.60 -3.11 -28.16
CA LYS A 296 11.06 -3.12 -28.38
C LYS A 296 11.42 -3.25 -29.87
N ALA A 297 10.62 -3.97 -30.64
CA ALA A 297 10.75 -4.09 -32.09
C ALA A 297 10.22 -2.86 -32.86
N ASN A 298 9.76 -1.82 -32.16
CA ASN A 298 9.14 -0.63 -32.71
C ASN A 298 7.81 -0.86 -33.47
N ASP A 299 7.19 -2.04 -33.29
CA ASP A 299 5.81 -2.31 -33.69
C ASP A 299 4.85 -1.78 -32.61
N LEU A 300 4.56 -0.49 -32.69
CA LEU A 300 3.79 0.22 -31.67
C LEU A 300 2.32 -0.19 -31.68
N GLU A 301 1.71 -0.35 -32.86
CA GLU A 301 0.34 -0.85 -33.00
C GLU A 301 0.20 -2.30 -32.49
N GLY A 302 1.16 -3.17 -32.79
CA GLY A 302 1.21 -4.53 -32.25
C GLY A 302 1.32 -4.54 -30.73
N ALA A 303 2.17 -3.69 -30.17
CA ALA A 303 2.30 -3.53 -28.72
C ALA A 303 0.97 -3.11 -28.06
N ILE A 304 0.30 -2.11 -28.63
CA ILE A 304 -1.00 -1.62 -28.16
C ILE A 304 -2.06 -2.73 -28.18
N ARG A 305 -2.11 -3.53 -29.25
CA ARG A 305 -3.05 -4.67 -29.36
C ARG A 305 -2.77 -5.72 -28.29
N SER A 306 -1.53 -6.18 -28.15
CA SER A 306 -1.18 -7.23 -27.19
C SER A 306 -1.40 -6.81 -25.72
N TRP A 307 -1.09 -5.56 -25.36
CA TRP A 307 -1.44 -5.05 -24.04
C TRP A 307 -2.95 -4.85 -23.87
N GLY A 308 -3.67 -4.52 -24.94
CA GLY A 308 -5.13 -4.48 -24.98
C GLY A 308 -5.75 -5.86 -24.68
N GLU A 309 -5.23 -6.92 -25.29
CA GLU A 309 -5.63 -8.31 -25.01
C GLU A 309 -5.33 -8.69 -23.56
N ALA A 310 -4.15 -8.35 -23.03
CA ALA A 310 -3.77 -8.61 -21.65
C ALA A 310 -4.75 -8.00 -20.62
N LEU A 311 -5.26 -6.79 -20.90
CA LEU A 311 -6.28 -6.11 -20.07
C LEU A 311 -7.62 -6.86 -20.03
N THR A 312 -7.92 -7.70 -21.03
CA THR A 312 -9.17 -8.50 -21.06
C THR A 312 -9.11 -9.74 -20.17
N VAL A 313 -7.90 -10.22 -19.83
CA VAL A 313 -7.70 -11.48 -19.09
C VAL A 313 -8.11 -11.32 -17.61
N ASP A 314 -7.77 -10.19 -16.99
CA ASP A 314 -8.25 -9.84 -15.65
C ASP A 314 -8.55 -8.34 -15.50
N LYS A 315 -9.82 -7.99 -15.70
CA LYS A 315 -10.29 -6.61 -15.55
C LYS A 315 -10.28 -6.09 -14.11
N THR A 316 -10.17 -6.99 -13.12
CA THR A 316 -10.24 -6.62 -11.69
C THR A 316 -8.89 -6.29 -11.08
N ASN A 317 -7.79 -6.72 -11.71
CA ASN A 317 -6.44 -6.47 -11.21
C ASN A 317 -5.95 -5.06 -11.59
N LYS A 318 -6.40 -4.06 -10.82
CA LYS A 318 -6.06 -2.65 -11.00
C LYS A 318 -4.55 -2.41 -11.06
N SER A 319 -3.78 -2.95 -10.10
CA SER A 319 -2.32 -2.73 -10.05
C SER A 319 -1.60 -3.23 -11.31
N PHE A 320 -1.99 -4.40 -11.82
CA PHE A 320 -1.44 -4.91 -13.08
C PHE A 320 -1.92 -4.08 -14.29
N ASN A 321 -3.21 -3.76 -14.34
CA ASN A 321 -3.81 -3.02 -15.44
C ASN A 321 -3.26 -1.58 -15.56
N SER A 322 -2.98 -0.91 -14.44
CA SER A 322 -2.30 0.40 -14.43
C SER A 322 -0.96 0.36 -15.17
N LYS A 323 -0.18 -0.71 -14.99
CA LYS A 323 1.11 -0.89 -15.69
C LYS A 323 0.91 -1.03 -17.20
N LEU A 324 -0.10 -1.80 -17.62
CA LEU A 324 -0.43 -1.99 -19.04
C LEU A 324 -0.95 -0.71 -19.70
N TYR A 325 -1.87 0.00 -19.06
CA TYR A 325 -2.37 1.30 -19.53
C TYR A 325 -1.24 2.31 -19.70
N CYS A 326 -0.35 2.39 -18.70
CA CYS A 326 0.82 3.25 -18.77
C CYS A 326 1.69 2.86 -19.98
N ASN A 327 1.95 1.57 -20.22
CA ASN A 327 2.72 1.11 -21.39
C ASN A 327 2.06 1.48 -22.72
N ARG A 328 0.74 1.32 -22.83
CA ARG A 328 -0.02 1.77 -24.00
C ARG A 328 0.09 3.28 -24.20
N ALA A 329 0.04 4.08 -23.14
CA ALA A 329 0.24 5.52 -23.21
C ALA A 329 1.61 5.87 -23.83
N ALA A 330 2.67 5.14 -23.48
CA ALA A 330 3.98 5.34 -24.08
C ALA A 330 4.02 4.99 -25.57
N ALA A 331 3.31 3.94 -26.01
CA ALA A 331 3.21 3.60 -27.42
C ALA A 331 2.40 4.63 -28.22
N TYR A 332 1.28 5.11 -27.68
CA TYR A 332 0.50 6.19 -28.32
C TYR A 332 1.30 7.49 -28.42
N ALA A 333 2.04 7.87 -27.37
CA ALA A 333 2.90 9.05 -27.40
C ALA A 333 3.97 8.94 -28.50
N LYS A 334 4.60 7.77 -28.68
CA LYS A 334 5.55 7.53 -29.79
C LYS A 334 4.91 7.59 -31.18
N LEU A 335 3.61 7.35 -31.30
CA LEU A 335 2.83 7.50 -32.54
C LEU A 335 2.30 8.93 -32.75
N SER A 336 2.71 9.90 -31.90
CA SER A 336 2.16 11.26 -31.87
C SER A 336 0.64 11.33 -31.64
N LYS A 337 0.04 10.25 -31.11
CA LYS A 337 -1.37 10.14 -30.72
C LYS A 337 -1.52 10.59 -29.27
N HIS A 338 -1.26 11.88 -29.04
CA HIS A 338 -1.13 12.43 -27.67
C HIS A 338 -2.45 12.40 -26.90
N GLN A 339 -3.60 12.58 -27.57
CA GLN A 339 -4.92 12.50 -26.92
C GLN A 339 -5.18 11.12 -26.33
N GLU A 340 -4.88 10.06 -27.09
CA GLU A 340 -5.01 8.67 -26.64
C GLU A 340 -3.99 8.34 -25.55
N ALA A 341 -2.77 8.87 -25.65
CA ALA A 341 -1.75 8.71 -24.61
C ALA A 341 -2.22 9.31 -23.26
N VAL A 342 -2.81 10.50 -23.28
CA VAL A 342 -3.40 11.14 -22.10
C VAL A 342 -4.56 10.32 -21.54
N ALA A 343 -5.42 9.77 -22.40
CA ALA A 343 -6.54 8.93 -21.99
C ALA A 343 -6.08 7.64 -21.29
N GLU A 344 -5.11 6.92 -21.87
CA GLU A 344 -4.56 5.69 -21.27
C GLU A 344 -3.80 5.99 -19.96
N ALA A 345 -3.00 7.06 -19.91
CA ALA A 345 -2.31 7.47 -18.67
C ALA A 345 -3.31 7.87 -17.57
N SER A 346 -4.42 8.52 -17.92
CA SER A 346 -5.48 8.86 -16.96
C SER A 346 -6.19 7.62 -16.42
N ARG A 347 -6.41 6.59 -17.25
CA ARG A 347 -6.92 5.29 -16.76
C ARG A 347 -5.94 4.63 -15.80
N ALA A 348 -4.64 4.66 -16.11
CA ALA A 348 -3.61 4.14 -15.21
C ALA A 348 -3.64 4.82 -13.84
N LEU A 349 -3.82 6.14 -13.80
CA LEU A 349 -3.92 6.93 -12.56
C LEU A 349 -5.24 6.74 -11.82
N SER A 350 -6.33 6.46 -12.54
CA SER A 350 -7.61 6.10 -11.92
C SER A 350 -7.54 4.76 -11.19
N ASP A 351 -6.74 3.82 -11.69
CA ASP A 351 -6.55 2.50 -11.07
C ASP A 351 -5.46 2.52 -9.99
N ASP A 352 -4.39 3.29 -10.20
CA ASP A 352 -3.30 3.49 -9.24
C ASP A 352 -2.86 4.97 -9.19
N PRO A 353 -3.41 5.77 -8.26
CA PRO A 353 -3.02 7.17 -8.07
C PRO A 353 -1.58 7.37 -7.58
N THR A 354 -0.90 6.29 -7.14
CA THR A 354 0.49 6.37 -6.69
C THR A 354 1.49 6.15 -7.83
N TYR A 355 1.01 5.89 -9.05
CA TYR A 355 1.86 5.49 -10.16
C TYR A 355 2.57 6.67 -10.83
N THR A 356 3.75 7.01 -10.31
CA THR A 356 4.60 8.12 -10.76
C THR A 356 4.86 8.17 -12.28
N LYS A 357 5.14 7.02 -12.91
CA LYS A 357 5.38 6.95 -14.37
C LYS A 357 4.17 7.38 -15.21
N ALA A 358 2.95 7.18 -14.70
CA ALA A 358 1.75 7.57 -15.43
C ALA A 358 1.54 9.10 -15.41
N TYR A 359 1.83 9.78 -14.28
CA TYR A 359 1.87 11.25 -14.22
C TYR A 359 2.87 11.82 -15.22
N GLU A 360 4.09 11.30 -15.25
CA GLU A 360 5.12 11.78 -16.17
C GLU A 360 4.71 11.63 -17.64
N ARG A 361 4.15 10.47 -18.02
CA ARG A 361 3.69 10.21 -19.40
C ARG A 361 2.51 11.10 -19.79
N ARG A 362 1.57 11.34 -18.87
CA ARG A 362 0.43 12.23 -19.10
C ARG A 362 0.90 13.68 -19.26
N ALA A 363 1.74 14.16 -18.35
CA ALA A 363 2.29 15.51 -18.40
C ALA A 363 3.08 15.78 -19.68
N THR A 364 3.91 14.81 -20.12
CA THR A 364 4.66 14.93 -21.38
C THR A 364 3.71 15.00 -22.57
N SER A 365 2.70 14.13 -22.64
CA SER A 365 1.73 14.12 -23.74
C SER A 365 0.88 15.39 -23.78
N LEU A 366 0.47 15.92 -22.61
CA LEU A 366 -0.23 17.20 -22.48
C LEU A 366 0.64 18.39 -22.91
N TYR A 367 1.93 18.36 -22.58
CA TYR A 367 2.88 19.38 -23.02
C TYR A 367 3.00 19.40 -24.54
N ASP A 368 3.13 18.23 -25.16
CA ASP A 368 3.25 18.09 -26.62
C ASP A 368 1.98 18.51 -27.36
N MET A 369 0.80 18.32 -26.77
CA MET A 369 -0.47 18.82 -27.31
C MET A 369 -0.55 20.35 -27.33
N GLY A 370 0.16 21.02 -26.41
CA GLY A 370 0.12 22.47 -26.27
C GLY A 370 -1.27 23.01 -25.90
N GLY A 371 -1.42 24.34 -25.97
CA GLY A 371 -2.62 25.03 -25.49
C GLY A 371 -2.57 25.27 -23.99
N VAL A 372 -3.13 26.41 -23.56
CA VAL A 372 -3.00 26.89 -22.17
C VAL A 372 -3.53 25.86 -21.16
N GLU A 373 -4.71 25.30 -21.40
CA GLU A 373 -5.35 24.33 -20.49
C GLU A 373 -4.52 23.05 -20.32
N ASN A 374 -3.99 22.50 -21.42
CA ASN A 374 -3.17 21.28 -21.37
C ASN A 374 -1.81 21.54 -20.71
N LEU A 375 -1.17 22.68 -20.99
CA LEU A 375 0.10 23.05 -20.38
C LEU A 375 -0.04 23.28 -18.87
N GLU A 376 -1.13 23.89 -18.42
CA GLU A 376 -1.44 24.01 -17.00
C GLU A 376 -1.70 22.65 -16.36
N ALA A 377 -2.42 21.75 -17.04
CA ALA A 377 -2.63 20.38 -16.58
C ALA A 377 -1.31 19.59 -16.49
N ALA A 378 -0.41 19.75 -17.47
CA ALA A 378 0.93 19.18 -17.45
C ALA A 378 1.75 19.69 -16.25
N CYS A 379 1.67 20.99 -15.96
CA CYS A 379 2.35 21.58 -14.81
C CYS A 379 1.87 20.95 -13.48
N ARG A 380 0.54 20.81 -13.31
CA ARG A 380 -0.05 20.15 -12.12
C ARG A 380 0.42 18.71 -11.96
N ASP A 381 0.51 17.95 -13.05
CA ASP A 381 0.99 16.57 -13.01
C ASP A 381 2.48 16.47 -12.65
N TYR A 382 3.33 17.36 -13.18
CA TYR A 382 4.74 17.39 -12.81
C TYR A 382 4.96 17.84 -11.36
N GLU A 383 4.18 18.80 -10.86
CA GLU A 383 4.21 19.21 -9.45
C GLU A 383 3.78 18.05 -8.55
N LYS A 384 2.70 17.35 -8.89
CA LYS A 384 2.26 16.17 -8.14
C LYS A 384 3.30 15.05 -8.15
N LEU A 385 3.96 14.84 -9.29
CA LEU A 385 5.06 13.89 -9.42
C LEU A 385 6.25 14.26 -8.51
N MET A 386 6.57 15.56 -8.42
CA MET A 386 7.67 16.06 -7.58
C MET A 386 7.45 15.73 -6.09
N ASP A 387 6.21 15.81 -5.61
CA ASP A 387 5.85 15.46 -4.21
C ASP A 387 6.02 13.95 -3.90
N MET A 388 6.07 13.09 -4.93
CA MET A 388 6.01 11.63 -4.78
C MET A 388 7.36 10.94 -4.99
N ILE A 389 8.36 11.64 -5.53
CA ILE A 389 9.65 11.06 -5.89
C ILE A 389 10.76 11.47 -4.91
N PRO A 390 11.78 10.62 -4.72
CA PRO A 390 12.96 10.97 -3.92
C PRO A 390 13.72 12.18 -4.49
N ASP A 391 14.38 12.93 -3.60
CA ASP A 391 15.08 14.20 -3.90
C ASP A 391 16.06 14.12 -5.08
N GLU A 392 16.78 13.00 -5.22
CA GLU A 392 17.73 12.78 -6.32
C GLU A 392 17.12 12.93 -7.71
N LYS A 393 15.83 12.60 -7.86
CA LYS A 393 15.10 12.67 -9.15
C LYS A 393 14.31 13.97 -9.30
N GLN A 394 14.16 14.76 -8.24
CA GLN A 394 13.40 16.02 -8.29
C GLN A 394 14.06 17.06 -9.20
N ARG A 395 15.40 17.07 -9.32
CA ARG A 395 16.10 18.03 -10.19
C ARG A 395 15.67 17.94 -11.65
N GLU A 396 15.47 16.72 -12.17
CA GLU A 396 14.99 16.51 -13.55
C GLU A 396 13.56 17.05 -13.72
N ILE A 397 12.67 16.71 -12.78
CA ILE A 397 11.27 17.12 -12.81
C ILE A 397 11.14 18.64 -12.63
N GLN A 398 11.95 19.25 -11.78
CA GLN A 398 12.00 20.70 -11.61
C GLN A 398 12.36 21.41 -12.93
N GLY A 399 13.27 20.83 -13.72
CA GLY A 399 13.57 21.30 -15.08
C GLY A 399 12.35 21.25 -16.00
N LYS A 400 11.57 20.15 -15.96
CA LYS A 400 10.31 20.01 -16.72
C LYS A 400 9.24 21.00 -16.27
N ILE A 401 9.09 21.23 -14.96
CA ILE A 401 8.17 22.22 -14.40
C ILE A 401 8.53 23.63 -14.89
N ARG A 402 9.80 24.03 -14.79
CA ARG A 402 10.25 25.36 -15.26
C ARG A 402 9.96 25.57 -16.75
N LYS A 403 10.30 24.59 -17.58
CA LYS A 403 10.00 24.62 -19.03
C LYS A 403 8.50 24.70 -19.31
N THR A 404 7.69 23.94 -18.57
CA THR A 404 6.23 23.95 -18.73
C THR A 404 5.62 25.28 -18.29
N LYS A 405 6.08 25.87 -17.17
CA LYS A 405 5.65 27.21 -16.72
C LYS A 405 6.00 28.30 -17.73
N ALA A 406 7.21 28.25 -18.30
CA ALA A 406 7.59 29.16 -19.38
C ALA A 406 6.67 29.00 -20.61
N ALA A 407 6.36 27.75 -21.01
CA ALA A 407 5.43 27.49 -22.11
C ALA A 407 4.00 27.97 -21.81
N VAL A 408 3.50 27.80 -20.58
CA VAL A 408 2.20 28.37 -20.15
C VAL A 408 2.21 29.88 -20.29
N LYS A 409 3.27 30.55 -19.81
CA LYS A 409 3.40 32.00 -19.89
C LYS A 409 3.44 32.48 -21.34
N GLN A 410 4.21 31.80 -22.18
CA GLN A 410 4.26 32.07 -23.62
C GLN A 410 2.91 31.83 -24.31
N ALA A 411 2.17 30.77 -23.95
CA ALA A 411 0.87 30.47 -24.52
C ALA A 411 -0.24 31.44 -24.07
N LYS A 412 -0.11 32.03 -22.87
CA LYS A 412 -1.01 33.10 -22.36
C LYS A 412 -0.67 34.48 -22.90
N ARG A 413 0.51 34.65 -23.48
CA ARG A 413 1.00 35.93 -23.95
C ARG A 413 0.08 36.50 -25.03
N LYS A 414 -0.34 37.75 -24.84
CA LYS A 414 -1.19 38.47 -25.78
C LYS A 414 -0.44 38.72 -27.09
N ASP A 415 -1.13 38.55 -28.21
CA ASP A 415 -0.65 38.98 -29.53
C ASP A 415 -1.02 40.44 -29.76
N TYR A 416 -0.12 41.37 -29.42
CA TYR A 416 -0.37 42.82 -29.48
C TYR A 416 -0.59 43.31 -30.91
N TYR A 417 0.07 42.69 -31.90
CA TYR A 417 -0.14 43.01 -33.32
C TYR A 417 -1.56 42.63 -33.75
N LYS A 418 -2.04 41.45 -33.33
CA LYS A 418 -3.41 41.01 -33.59
C LYS A 418 -4.45 41.87 -32.85
N LEU A 419 -4.16 42.31 -31.62
CA LEU A 419 -5.03 43.20 -30.85
C LEU A 419 -5.21 44.56 -31.53
N LEU A 420 -4.14 45.13 -32.09
CA LEU A 420 -4.19 46.38 -32.86
C LEU A 420 -4.66 46.18 -34.31
N GLY A 421 -4.70 44.94 -34.81
CA GLY A 421 -5.08 44.62 -36.18
C GLY A 421 -4.04 45.05 -37.22
N VAL A 422 -2.76 44.99 -36.86
CA VAL A 422 -1.62 45.37 -37.72
C VAL A 422 -0.70 44.18 -37.98
N SER A 423 0.08 44.25 -39.07
CA SER A 423 1.12 43.26 -39.36
C SER A 423 2.30 43.39 -38.39
N ARG A 424 3.07 42.31 -38.19
CA ARG A 424 4.35 42.35 -37.46
C ARG A 424 5.38 43.26 -38.13
N SER A 425 5.24 43.49 -39.42
CA SER A 425 6.09 44.41 -40.20
C SER A 425 5.60 45.87 -40.16
N ALA A 426 4.55 46.18 -39.38
CA ALA A 426 3.97 47.51 -39.37
C ALA A 426 4.95 48.55 -38.84
N ASP A 427 4.99 49.69 -39.52
CA ASP A 427 5.77 50.84 -39.10
C ASP A 427 5.10 51.59 -37.94
N ASP A 428 5.84 52.51 -37.31
CA ASP A 428 5.35 53.22 -36.12
C ASP A 428 4.13 54.10 -36.44
N ALA A 429 4.01 54.60 -37.68
CA ALA A 429 2.87 55.41 -38.11
C ALA A 429 1.60 54.56 -38.27
N GLU A 430 1.73 53.35 -38.79
CA GLU A 430 0.68 52.34 -38.92
C GLU A 430 0.17 51.88 -37.56
N ILE A 431 1.09 51.56 -36.62
CA ILE A 431 0.77 51.19 -35.24
C ILE A 431 0.03 52.34 -34.54
N LYS A 432 0.52 53.58 -34.67
CA LYS A 432 -0.09 54.79 -34.11
C LYS A 432 -1.47 55.10 -34.70
N LYS A 433 -1.68 54.84 -35.99
CA LYS A 433 -2.98 55.00 -36.66
C LYS A 433 -3.97 53.92 -36.23
N ALA A 434 -3.52 52.67 -36.13
CA ALA A 434 -4.33 51.55 -35.69
C ALA A 434 -4.81 51.70 -34.25
N TYR A 435 -3.90 52.10 -33.34
CA TYR A 435 -4.24 52.41 -31.95
C TYR A 435 -5.33 53.49 -31.86
N ARG A 436 -5.16 54.65 -32.51
CA ARG A 436 -6.18 55.71 -32.50
C ARG A 436 -7.55 55.23 -32.96
N LYS A 437 -7.59 54.44 -34.04
CA LYS A 437 -8.84 53.90 -34.58
C LYS A 437 -9.50 52.91 -33.62
N ALA A 438 -8.70 52.03 -33.02
CA ALA A 438 -9.18 51.00 -32.11
C ALA A 438 -9.59 51.59 -30.75
N ALA A 439 -8.77 52.45 -30.16
CA ALA A 439 -9.05 53.16 -28.91
C ALA A 439 -10.32 54.02 -29.02
N LEU A 440 -10.51 54.77 -30.11
CA LEU A 440 -11.74 55.54 -30.34
C LEU A 440 -12.98 54.63 -30.43
N LYS A 441 -12.85 53.43 -31.01
CA LYS A 441 -13.96 52.46 -31.12
C LYS A 441 -14.37 51.92 -29.76
N TYR A 442 -13.41 51.56 -28.91
CA TYR A 442 -13.67 50.90 -27.62
C TYR A 442 -13.71 51.86 -26.42
N HIS A 443 -13.58 53.18 -26.65
CA HIS A 443 -13.63 54.19 -25.59
C HIS A 443 -14.95 54.15 -24.80
N PRO A 444 -14.93 54.31 -23.46
CA PRO A 444 -16.11 54.27 -22.59
C PRO A 444 -17.28 55.15 -23.08
N ASP A 445 -17.00 56.38 -23.52
CA ASP A 445 -18.02 57.33 -24.00
C ASP A 445 -18.81 56.80 -25.20
N ARG A 446 -18.17 56.01 -26.07
CA ARG A 446 -18.81 55.41 -27.26
C ARG A 446 -19.57 54.12 -26.96
N GLN A 447 -19.44 53.58 -25.75
CA GLN A 447 -20.12 52.37 -25.29
C GLN A 447 -21.22 52.69 -24.27
N SER A 448 -21.48 53.97 -24.00
CA SER A 448 -22.47 54.46 -23.03
C SER A 448 -23.90 53.90 -23.25
N SER A 449 -24.28 53.66 -24.50
CA SER A 449 -25.58 53.13 -24.91
C SER A 449 -25.72 51.59 -24.89
N LYS A 450 -24.66 50.85 -24.53
CA LYS A 450 -24.65 49.38 -24.52
C LYS A 450 -24.99 48.77 -23.17
N THR A 451 -25.21 47.45 -23.17
CA THR A 451 -25.40 46.65 -21.95
C THR A 451 -24.16 46.66 -21.07
N ASP A 452 -24.32 46.37 -19.77
CA ASP A 452 -23.22 46.39 -18.80
C ASP A 452 -22.14 45.35 -19.14
N GLU A 453 -22.53 44.17 -19.64
CA GLU A 453 -21.60 43.13 -20.11
C GLU A 453 -20.78 43.59 -21.33
N GLU A 454 -21.41 44.28 -22.28
CA GLU A 454 -20.72 44.82 -23.45
C GLU A 454 -19.78 45.98 -23.11
N LYS A 455 -20.15 46.80 -22.11
CA LYS A 455 -19.31 47.88 -21.58
C LYS A 455 -18.07 47.32 -20.89
N GLU A 456 -18.24 46.28 -20.06
CA GLU A 456 -17.12 45.62 -19.39
C GLU A 456 -16.17 44.99 -20.43
N GLN A 457 -16.71 44.30 -21.43
CA GLN A 457 -15.91 43.69 -22.49
C GLN A 457 -15.18 44.73 -23.33
N ALA A 458 -15.83 45.84 -23.67
CA ALA A 458 -15.19 46.94 -24.38
C ALA A 458 -14.10 47.61 -23.53
N GLY A 459 -14.30 47.75 -22.22
CA GLY A 459 -13.29 48.25 -21.28
C GLY A 459 -12.07 47.34 -21.17
N LYS A 460 -12.25 46.00 -21.17
CA LYS A 460 -11.13 45.04 -21.26
C LYS A 460 -10.34 45.21 -22.55
N VAL A 461 -11.04 45.24 -23.69
CA VAL A 461 -10.41 45.42 -25.00
C VAL A 461 -9.70 46.78 -25.12
N PHE A 462 -10.27 47.84 -24.55
CA PHE A 462 -9.64 49.17 -24.52
C PHE A 462 -8.32 49.16 -23.75
N ARG A 463 -8.27 48.50 -22.59
CA ARG A 463 -7.03 48.30 -21.82
C ARG A 463 -6.00 47.49 -22.59
N ASP A 464 -6.41 46.37 -23.18
CA ASP A 464 -5.52 45.50 -23.97
C ASP A 464 -4.93 46.22 -25.20
N ILE A 465 -5.69 47.10 -25.85
CA ILE A 465 -5.25 47.94 -26.97
C ILE A 465 -4.25 49.01 -26.52
N ALA A 466 -4.47 49.61 -25.35
CA ALA A 466 -3.54 50.60 -24.78
C ALA A 466 -2.20 49.95 -24.41
N GLU A 467 -2.25 48.80 -23.73
CA GLU A 467 -1.07 47.98 -23.40
C GLU A 467 -0.33 47.56 -24.68
N ALA A 468 -1.05 47.12 -25.72
CA ALA A 468 -0.47 46.77 -27.01
C ALA A 468 0.27 47.95 -27.66
N TYR A 469 -0.31 49.15 -27.61
CA TYR A 469 0.34 50.34 -28.16
C TYR A 469 1.55 50.77 -27.34
N GLU A 470 1.49 50.71 -26.01
CA GLU A 470 2.62 51.04 -25.14
C GLU A 470 3.85 50.18 -25.45
N VAL A 471 3.64 48.87 -25.62
CA VAL A 471 4.71 47.92 -25.94
C VAL A 471 5.22 48.12 -27.37
N LEU A 472 4.33 48.27 -28.35
CA LEU A 472 4.70 48.30 -29.76
C LEU A 472 5.21 49.67 -30.24
N SER A 473 4.96 50.75 -29.50
CA SER A 473 5.43 52.10 -29.84
C SER A 473 6.81 52.44 -29.28
N ASP A 474 7.30 51.70 -28.29
CA ASP A 474 8.67 51.82 -27.77
C ASP A 474 9.59 50.83 -28.49
N PRO A 475 10.66 51.27 -29.18
CA PRO A 475 11.57 50.38 -29.92
C PRO A 475 12.23 49.29 -29.06
N THR A 476 12.50 49.58 -27.79
CA THR A 476 13.12 48.64 -26.85
C THR A 476 12.11 47.59 -26.38
N LYS A 477 10.90 48.02 -25.99
CA LYS A 477 9.81 47.10 -25.60
C LYS A 477 9.36 46.25 -26.79
N LYS A 478 9.24 46.84 -27.99
CA LYS A 478 8.94 46.13 -29.25
C LYS A 478 10.01 45.10 -29.59
N GLY A 479 11.29 45.47 -29.57
CA GLY A 479 12.38 44.53 -29.84
C GLY A 479 12.43 43.36 -28.87
N ARG A 480 12.20 43.61 -27.57
CA ARG A 480 12.09 42.54 -26.55
C ARG A 480 10.84 41.69 -26.79
N TYR A 481 9.71 42.31 -27.09
CA TYR A 481 8.49 41.60 -27.43
C TYR A 481 8.73 40.64 -28.61
N ASP A 482 9.29 41.15 -29.71
CA ASP A 482 9.56 40.38 -30.93
C ASP A 482 10.60 39.26 -30.71
N SER A 483 11.55 39.46 -29.79
CA SER A 483 12.54 38.45 -29.42
C SER A 483 11.97 37.30 -28.57
N GLY A 484 10.68 37.34 -28.21
CA GLY A 484 10.07 36.34 -27.33
C GLY A 484 10.41 36.52 -25.86
N VAL A 485 11.17 37.57 -25.51
CA VAL A 485 11.47 37.91 -24.12
C VAL A 485 10.18 38.36 -23.45
N ASP A 486 10.03 37.87 -22.22
CA ASP A 486 8.92 38.18 -21.36
C ASP A 486 8.99 39.62 -20.87
N LEU A 487 7.87 40.32 -20.96
CA LEU A 487 7.82 41.76 -20.68
C LEU A 487 7.52 42.02 -19.21
N GLU A 488 6.97 41.06 -18.46
CA GLU A 488 6.72 41.24 -17.01
C GLU A 488 8.02 41.25 -16.19
N ASP A 489 9.10 40.66 -16.71
CA ASP A 489 10.44 40.75 -16.10
C ASP A 489 11.07 42.17 -16.24
N LEU A 490 10.44 43.10 -16.97
CA LEU A 490 10.89 44.50 -17.10
C LEU A 490 10.62 45.34 -15.85
N ASP A 491 9.56 45.03 -15.11
CA ASP A 491 9.16 45.79 -13.92
C ASP A 491 9.84 45.26 -12.64
N ASN A 492 10.70 44.25 -12.76
CA ASN A 492 11.39 43.64 -11.63
C ASN A 492 12.77 44.31 -11.41
N PRO A 493 12.95 45.15 -10.37
CA PRO A 493 14.17 45.95 -10.19
C PRO A 493 15.45 45.15 -9.87
N HIS A 494 15.38 43.81 -9.78
CA HIS A 494 16.51 42.94 -9.45
C HIS A 494 17.10 42.15 -10.64
N ALA A 495 16.57 42.31 -11.85
CA ALA A 495 17.10 41.64 -13.05
C ALA A 495 18.03 42.55 -13.87
N GLY A 496 19.29 42.71 -13.41
CA GLY A 496 20.47 42.98 -14.24
C GLY A 496 20.52 44.27 -15.09
N HIS A 497 21.31 45.24 -14.61
CA HIS A 497 22.00 46.32 -15.35
C HIS A 497 21.27 46.95 -16.57
N GLY A 498 20.40 47.92 -16.28
CA GLY A 498 19.93 48.90 -17.26
C GLY A 498 19.33 50.12 -16.57
N GLN A 499 20.06 51.23 -16.57
CA GLN A 499 19.58 52.53 -16.12
C GLN A 499 18.49 53.00 -17.10
N GLY A 500 17.22 53.00 -16.70
CA GLY A 500 16.10 53.40 -17.56
C GLY A 500 14.87 53.79 -16.74
N HIS A 501 14.29 54.94 -17.08
CA HIS A 501 13.23 55.64 -16.36
C HIS A 501 12.09 54.77 -15.84
N GLY A 502 11.69 55.02 -14.58
CA GLY A 502 10.43 54.52 -14.03
C GLY A 502 9.27 54.92 -14.93
N GLY A 503 8.63 53.92 -15.54
CA GLY A 503 7.43 54.10 -16.33
C GLY A 503 6.31 54.60 -15.42
N MET A 504 5.81 55.79 -15.68
CA MET A 504 4.47 56.15 -15.23
C MET A 504 3.51 55.19 -15.95
N GLU A 505 2.74 54.40 -15.20
CA GLU A 505 1.54 53.75 -15.75
C GLU A 505 0.66 54.85 -16.32
N ILE A 506 0.68 55.04 -17.64
CA ILE A 506 -0.16 56.04 -18.29
C ILE A 506 -1.57 55.45 -18.32
N ASP A 507 -2.49 56.06 -17.57
CA ASP A 507 -3.92 55.71 -17.64
C ASP A 507 -4.35 55.65 -19.13
N PRO A 508 -4.90 54.52 -19.60
CA PRO A 508 -5.39 54.36 -20.98
C PRO A 508 -6.26 55.52 -21.48
N SER A 509 -7.03 56.13 -20.57
CA SER A 509 -7.88 57.31 -20.86
C SER A 509 -7.05 58.57 -21.09
N MET A 510 -5.98 58.77 -20.32
CA MET A 510 -5.02 59.86 -20.52
C MET A 510 -4.22 59.68 -21.81
N LEU A 511 -3.77 58.45 -22.11
CA LEU A 511 -3.09 58.13 -23.36
C LEU A 511 -3.99 58.44 -24.56
N PHE A 512 -5.28 58.09 -24.49
CA PHE A 512 -6.26 58.41 -25.53
C PHE A 512 -6.49 59.93 -25.67
N HIS A 513 -6.64 60.67 -24.55
CA HIS A 513 -6.82 62.13 -24.58
C HIS A 513 -5.62 62.86 -25.18
N MET A 514 -4.39 62.46 -24.83
CA MET A 514 -3.15 63.02 -25.40
C MET A 514 -3.14 62.92 -26.93
N PHE A 515 -3.69 61.84 -27.46
CA PHE A 515 -3.78 61.57 -28.88
C PHE A 515 -4.84 62.38 -29.63
N MET A 516 -5.98 62.62 -28.99
CA MET A 516 -7.07 63.43 -29.55
C MET A 516 -6.74 64.93 -29.53
N GLN A 517 -5.92 65.38 -28.58
CA GLN A 517 -5.47 66.77 -28.47
C GLN A 517 -4.37 67.13 -29.50
N GLN A 518 -3.49 66.19 -29.84
CA GLN A 518 -2.38 66.42 -30.79
C GLN A 518 -2.80 66.42 -32.28
N GLY A 519 -4.02 65.98 -32.60
CA GLY A 519 -4.51 65.83 -33.99
C GLY A 519 -5.53 66.88 -34.47
N GLY A 520 -5.92 67.84 -33.63
CA GLY A 520 -6.99 68.81 -33.91
C GLY A 520 -6.49 70.11 -34.54
N GLY A 521 -6.03 70.08 -35.80
CA GLY A 521 -5.67 71.28 -36.54
C GLY A 521 -6.11 71.20 -38.01
N GLY A 522 -7.34 71.66 -38.31
CA GLY A 522 -7.75 71.93 -39.69
C GLY A 522 -9.25 71.79 -39.99
N MET A 523 -9.81 72.87 -40.56
CA MET A 523 -11.13 73.02 -41.23
C MET A 523 -12.38 73.36 -40.39
N GLY A 524 -12.49 74.63 -40.00
CA GLY A 524 -13.38 75.66 -40.59
C GLY A 524 -14.87 75.36 -40.89
N GLY A 525 -15.75 76.24 -40.38
CA GLY A 525 -17.10 76.46 -40.92
C GLY A 525 -18.03 77.17 -39.94
N GLY A 526 -18.12 78.50 -40.01
CA GLY A 526 -18.83 79.32 -39.03
C GLY A 526 -20.36 79.30 -39.10
N ARG A 527 -21.00 79.71 -38.00
CA ARG A 527 -22.25 80.49 -38.03
C ARG A 527 -22.41 81.30 -36.77
N ARG A 528 -22.66 82.59 -36.99
CA ARG A 528 -22.91 83.67 -36.04
C ARG A 528 -24.43 83.77 -35.82
N GLY A 529 -24.84 84.10 -34.60
CA GLY A 529 -26.21 84.47 -34.21
C GLY A 529 -26.86 83.43 -33.29
N GLY A 530 -27.40 83.74 -32.12
CA GLY A 530 -27.68 85.01 -31.45
C GLY A 530 -28.84 84.78 -30.47
N GLY A 531 -28.76 85.39 -29.27
CA GLY A 531 -29.81 85.41 -28.24
C GLY A 531 -29.74 84.22 -27.27
N GLY A 532 -29.85 84.36 -25.94
CA GLY A 532 -30.13 85.52 -25.10
C GLY A 532 -30.56 85.00 -23.72
N GLY A 533 -30.12 85.69 -22.65
CA GLY A 533 -30.80 85.76 -21.36
C GLY A 533 -30.54 84.65 -20.33
N GLY A 534 -30.21 85.06 -19.09
CA GLY A 534 -30.50 84.25 -17.90
C GLY A 534 -29.47 84.34 -16.78
N MET A 535 -29.54 85.40 -15.97
CA MET A 535 -28.88 85.54 -14.66
C MET A 535 -29.19 84.39 -13.68
N GLY A 536 -28.28 84.12 -12.74
CA GLY A 536 -28.67 83.44 -11.49
C GLY A 536 -27.54 82.91 -10.59
N GLY A 537 -26.96 83.79 -9.77
CA GLY A 537 -26.68 83.58 -8.34
C GLY A 537 -25.88 82.35 -7.85
N MET A 538 -24.65 82.63 -7.39
CA MET A 538 -24.00 82.01 -6.22
C MET A 538 -24.89 82.10 -4.95
N PRO A 539 -24.75 81.25 -3.89
CA PRO A 539 -23.52 81.20 -3.08
C PRO A 539 -23.11 79.88 -2.39
N PHE A 540 -21.81 79.87 -2.06
CA PHE A 540 -21.10 79.23 -0.95
C PHE A 540 -21.90 78.55 0.16
N HIS A 541 -21.41 77.39 0.60
CA HIS A 541 -21.35 77.02 2.03
C HIS A 541 -20.05 76.26 2.34
N PHE A 542 -19.32 76.77 3.33
CA PHE A 542 -18.28 76.08 4.08
C PHE A 542 -18.95 75.41 5.28
N GLY A 543 -18.57 74.17 5.58
CA GLY A 543 -19.03 73.40 6.73
C GLY A 543 -18.38 72.03 6.71
#